data_AF-A0A852EI52-F1
#
_entry.id   AF-A0A852EI52-F1
#
_cell.length_a   1.000
_cell.length_b   1.000
_cell.length_c   1.000
_cell.angle_alpha   90.00
_cell.angle_beta   90.00
_cell.angle_gamma   90.00
#
_symmetry.space_group_name_H-M   'P 1'
#
loop_
_entity.id
_entity.type
_entity.pdbx_description
1 polymer ?
#
loop_
_entity_poly.entity_id
_entity_poly.type
_entity_poly.pdbx_seq_one_letter_code
_entity_poly.pdbx_strand_id
1 'polypeptide(L)'
;MGLKLCSWAPLGSLLSLLFSTSMAYIATRENCCILDERFGSFCPTTCGIADFLSKYHPTVDNDLQEMERLLQRISNATVTADHLIQHIQGLYPSEKQTLPNSIDDFTQKSRKIIEEIIRYENTILSHETTIQQLTDTHIMNSNRITELKQKIAQLESLCQEPCKDQAEIQEITGRDCQDIANKGARKSGLYFIKPQRAKQSFLVYCEIDSYGNGWTVLQRRLDGSEDFSKNWVQYKEGFGHLSPDDTTEFWLGNEKMHLITTQSTLPYTLRIELEDWSGKKSTADYAVFRVGNEEDKYRLTYAYFIGGDAGDAFDGYNFGDDPSDKSYTYHNGMRFSTHDNDNDNYEGNCAEQDGSGWWMNRCHAGHLNGKYYVGGVYTSEDAGPSGFDNGIIWATWRDRWYSMKKSAMKIIPFNRLSVDGQQHNLGNVKQV
;
A
#
# COMPACT_ATOMS: atom_id res chain seq x y z
N MET A 1 2.71 -40.27 -87.06
CA MET A 1 3.91 -40.65 -87.85
C MET A 1 4.24 -42.08 -87.42
N GLY A 2 4.04 -43.14 -88.20
CA GLY A 2 4.26 -43.30 -89.64
C GLY A 2 5.59 -44.01 -89.86
N LEU A 3 5.55 -45.20 -90.50
CA LEU A 3 6.65 -46.12 -90.92
C LEU A 3 6.97 -47.21 -89.86
N LYS A 4 6.60 -48.50 -89.97
CA LYS A 4 6.43 -49.50 -91.05
C LYS A 4 7.75 -50.04 -91.64
N LEU A 5 7.89 -51.38 -91.52
CA LEU A 5 8.72 -52.33 -92.30
C LEU A 5 10.24 -52.29 -91.99
N CYS A 6 11.03 -53.38 -92.06
CA CYS A 6 10.87 -54.64 -92.77
C CYS A 6 11.96 -55.65 -92.32
N SER A 7 11.67 -56.97 -92.42
CA SER A 7 12.60 -58.05 -92.80
C SER A 7 13.76 -58.33 -91.80
N TRP A 8 14.37 -59.51 -91.64
CA TRP A 8 15.19 -60.26 -92.58
C TRP A 8 15.43 -61.68 -92.02
N ALA A 9 15.21 -62.73 -92.83
CA ALA A 9 16.11 -63.90 -92.89
C ALA A 9 17.26 -63.55 -93.87
N PRO A 10 18.38 -64.30 -94.10
CA PRO A 10 18.68 -65.73 -93.83
C PRO A 10 20.19 -65.98 -93.48
N LEU A 11 20.73 -67.16 -93.86
CA LEU A 11 22.14 -67.62 -93.96
C LEU A 11 22.69 -68.34 -92.72
N GLY A 12 23.28 -69.53 -92.79
CA GLY A 12 23.67 -70.34 -93.93
C GLY A 12 24.88 -71.22 -93.59
N SER A 13 24.86 -72.44 -94.13
CA SER A 13 26.02 -73.25 -94.54
C SER A 13 26.73 -74.18 -93.56
N LEU A 14 27.08 -75.34 -94.13
CA LEU A 14 28.08 -76.34 -93.76
C LEU A 14 27.60 -77.49 -92.87
N LEU A 15 27.10 -78.56 -93.51
CA LEU A 15 27.83 -79.83 -93.55
C LEU A 15 27.27 -80.71 -94.68
N SER A 16 27.77 -80.47 -95.89
CA SER A 16 27.74 -81.44 -96.98
C SER A 16 28.91 -82.41 -96.77
N LEU A 17 28.76 -83.62 -97.33
CA LEU A 17 29.77 -84.67 -97.56
C LEU A 17 29.69 -85.85 -96.59
N LEU A 18 29.19 -86.98 -97.09
CA LEU A 18 29.86 -88.28 -97.07
C LEU A 18 29.07 -89.24 -97.99
N PHE A 19 29.13 -88.99 -99.30
CA PHE A 19 29.01 -90.05 -100.30
C PHE A 19 30.42 -90.30 -100.83
N SER A 20 31.01 -91.45 -100.51
CA SER A 20 32.19 -91.95 -101.21
C SER A 20 31.70 -92.79 -102.40
N THR A 21 31.59 -92.13 -103.55
CA THR A 21 31.55 -92.77 -104.86
C THR A 21 32.92 -93.38 -105.14
N SER A 22 33.04 -94.71 -105.08
CA SER A 22 34.18 -95.41 -105.66
C SER A 22 34.06 -95.36 -107.18
N MET A 23 34.52 -94.25 -107.81
CA MET A 23 34.75 -94.20 -109.24
C MET A 23 35.87 -95.19 -109.59
N ALA A 24 35.52 -96.25 -110.31
CA ALA A 24 36.46 -97.19 -110.86
C ALA A 24 37.37 -96.46 -111.86
N TYR A 25 38.68 -96.48 -111.58
CA TYR A 25 39.73 -95.98 -112.45
C TYR A 25 39.70 -96.73 -113.79
N ILE A 26 39.59 -95.99 -114.90
CA ILE A 26 39.65 -96.56 -116.26
C ILE A 26 41.13 -96.64 -116.68
N ALA A 27 41.60 -97.84 -117.02
CA ALA A 27 43.00 -98.08 -117.40
C ALA A 27 43.32 -97.47 -118.78
N THR A 28 44.31 -96.57 -118.83
CA THR A 28 44.81 -95.93 -120.06
C THR A 28 46.31 -96.17 -120.24
N ARG A 29 46.82 -95.87 -121.45
CA ARG A 29 48.21 -96.21 -121.87
C ARG A 29 49.33 -95.57 -121.05
N GLU A 30 49.05 -94.54 -120.26
CA GLU A 30 50.05 -93.87 -119.43
C GLU A 30 50.21 -94.53 -118.05
N ASN A 31 49.27 -95.39 -117.65
CA ASN A 31 49.12 -95.89 -116.29
C ASN A 31 49.19 -97.42 -116.21
N CYS A 32 49.43 -98.12 -117.33
CA CYS A 32 49.69 -99.56 -117.40
C CYS A 32 50.92 -99.87 -118.27
N CYS A 33 51.89 -100.64 -117.74
CA CYS A 33 53.15 -100.96 -118.43
C CYS A 33 53.00 -101.94 -119.62
N ILE A 34 51.89 -102.69 -119.70
CA ILE A 34 51.57 -103.58 -120.81
C ILE A 34 50.08 -103.41 -121.12
N LEU A 35 49.77 -102.93 -122.32
CA LEU A 35 48.40 -102.86 -122.83
C LEU A 35 48.34 -103.61 -124.16
N ASP A 36 47.78 -104.81 -124.08
CA ASP A 36 47.48 -105.71 -125.19
C ASP A 36 45.95 -105.93 -125.21
N GLU A 37 45.30 -105.63 -126.33
CA GLU A 37 43.84 -105.60 -126.47
C GLU A 37 43.17 -106.97 -126.23
N ARG A 38 43.95 -108.06 -126.19
CA ARG A 38 43.44 -109.42 -125.94
C ARG A 38 43.06 -109.70 -124.49
N PHE A 39 43.52 -108.89 -123.53
CA PHE A 39 43.38 -109.18 -122.10
C PHE A 39 42.23 -108.43 -121.39
N GLY A 40 41.44 -107.60 -122.08
CA GLY A 40 40.28 -106.91 -121.50
C GLY A 40 40.66 -105.83 -120.46
N SER A 41 39.68 -105.40 -119.66
CA SER A 41 39.84 -104.33 -118.66
C SER A 41 40.34 -104.85 -117.31
N PHE A 42 41.26 -104.10 -116.71
CA PHE A 42 41.90 -104.46 -115.43
C PHE A 42 41.11 -103.93 -114.23
N CYS A 43 40.90 -104.78 -113.22
CA CYS A 43 40.28 -104.43 -111.94
C CYS A 43 41.27 -104.59 -110.77
N PRO A 44 41.14 -103.82 -109.67
CA PRO A 44 41.95 -104.01 -108.47
C PRO A 44 41.78 -105.40 -107.86
N THR A 45 42.86 -105.94 -107.30
CA THR A 45 42.85 -107.27 -106.67
C THR A 45 42.15 -107.25 -105.32
N THR A 46 41.70 -108.41 -104.84
CA THR A 46 41.05 -108.55 -103.51
C THR A 46 41.94 -108.06 -102.35
N CYS A 47 43.26 -108.11 -102.50
CA CYS A 47 44.20 -107.51 -101.55
C CYS A 47 44.08 -105.98 -101.51
N GLY A 48 43.86 -105.32 -102.66
CA GLY A 48 43.63 -103.87 -102.73
C GLY A 48 42.33 -103.43 -102.06
N ILE A 49 41.29 -104.27 -102.10
CA ILE A 49 40.02 -104.00 -101.41
C ILE A 49 40.15 -104.21 -99.89
N ALA A 50 40.86 -105.26 -99.46
CA ALA A 50 41.11 -105.52 -98.04
C ALA A 50 41.95 -104.39 -97.39
N ASP A 51 42.99 -103.90 -98.07
CA ASP A 51 43.80 -102.78 -97.56
C ASP A 51 42.96 -101.49 -97.46
N PHE A 52 42.10 -101.23 -98.46
CA PHE A 52 41.18 -100.09 -98.44
C PHE A 52 40.22 -100.16 -97.25
N LEU A 53 39.58 -101.31 -97.00
CA LEU A 53 38.69 -101.49 -95.85
C LEU A 53 39.42 -101.37 -94.51
N SER A 54 40.64 -101.89 -94.40
CA SER A 54 41.45 -101.80 -93.17
C SER A 54 41.89 -100.35 -92.86
N LYS A 55 42.08 -99.51 -93.88
CA LYS A 55 42.35 -98.07 -93.73
C LYS A 55 41.10 -97.24 -93.47
N TYR A 56 39.97 -97.59 -94.09
CA TYR A 56 38.76 -96.77 -94.00
C TYR A 56 37.99 -97.01 -92.69
N HIS A 57 37.96 -98.25 -92.19
CA HIS A 57 37.15 -98.62 -91.01
C HIS A 57 37.57 -97.91 -89.71
N PRO A 58 38.86 -97.78 -89.35
CA PRO A 58 39.27 -97.06 -88.13
C PRO A 58 38.97 -95.56 -88.21
N THR A 59 38.96 -95.00 -89.43
CA THR A 59 38.75 -93.57 -89.65
C THR A 59 37.29 -93.19 -89.40
N VAL A 60 36.34 -93.98 -89.91
CA VAL A 60 34.90 -93.76 -89.70
C VAL A 60 34.49 -94.02 -88.24
N ASP A 61 35.10 -95.01 -87.59
CA ASP A 61 34.80 -95.34 -86.18
C ASP A 61 35.25 -94.23 -85.22
N ASN A 62 36.40 -93.59 -85.51
CA ASN A 62 36.86 -92.40 -84.80
C ASN A 62 35.90 -91.21 -85.00
N ASP A 63 35.44 -90.96 -86.23
CA ASP A 63 34.52 -89.86 -86.52
C ASP A 63 33.17 -90.03 -85.79
N LEU A 64 32.70 -91.26 -85.64
CA LEU A 64 31.47 -91.59 -84.88
C LEU A 64 31.64 -91.34 -83.38
N GLN A 65 32.79 -91.71 -82.79
CA GLN A 65 33.09 -91.40 -81.38
C GLN A 65 33.26 -89.90 -81.14
N GLU A 66 33.80 -89.16 -82.11
CA GLU A 66 33.94 -87.71 -82.04
C GLU A 66 32.56 -87.02 -82.02
N MET A 67 31.62 -87.50 -82.86
CA MET A 67 30.24 -86.99 -82.87
C MET A 67 29.48 -87.30 -81.57
N GLU A 68 29.66 -88.49 -80.99
CA GLU A 68 29.04 -88.83 -79.70
C GLU A 68 29.57 -87.95 -78.55
N ARG A 69 30.87 -87.66 -78.54
CA ARG A 69 31.48 -86.70 -77.61
C ARG A 69 30.92 -85.29 -77.76
N LEU A 70 30.74 -84.82 -78.99
CA LEU A 70 30.18 -83.49 -79.27
C LEU A 70 28.73 -83.40 -78.77
N LEU A 71 27.93 -84.45 -78.95
CA LEU A 71 26.54 -84.49 -78.53
C LEU A 71 26.39 -84.44 -77.01
N GLN A 72 27.25 -85.14 -76.27
CA GLN A 72 27.34 -85.03 -74.80
C GLN A 72 27.76 -83.62 -74.35
N ARG A 73 28.69 -82.97 -75.06
CA ARG A 73 29.16 -81.62 -74.74
C ARG A 73 28.07 -80.57 -74.93
N ILE A 74 27.30 -80.69 -76.01
CA ILE A 74 26.16 -79.82 -76.29
C ILE A 74 25.09 -80.01 -75.21
N SER A 75 24.72 -81.24 -74.88
CA SER A 75 23.72 -81.54 -73.83
C SER A 75 24.09 -80.92 -72.47
N ASN A 76 25.36 -81.02 -72.05
CA ASN A 76 25.84 -80.39 -70.82
C ASN A 76 25.75 -78.86 -70.87
N ALA A 77 26.08 -78.24 -72.01
CA ALA A 77 25.98 -76.80 -72.17
C ALA A 77 24.52 -76.31 -72.10
N THR A 78 23.56 -77.06 -72.64
CA THR A 78 22.14 -76.70 -72.58
C THR A 78 21.59 -76.73 -71.16
N VAL A 79 21.94 -77.75 -70.37
CA VAL A 79 21.55 -77.84 -68.94
C VAL A 79 22.14 -76.70 -68.12
N THR A 80 23.38 -76.32 -68.41
CA THR A 80 24.05 -75.20 -67.73
C THR A 80 23.40 -73.86 -68.07
N ALA A 81 22.98 -73.67 -69.32
CA ALA A 81 22.29 -72.46 -69.76
C ALA A 81 20.91 -72.31 -69.07
N ASP A 82 20.13 -73.39 -68.95
CA ASP A 82 18.85 -73.37 -68.25
C ASP A 82 18.99 -73.01 -66.76
N HIS A 83 20.02 -73.56 -66.09
CA HIS A 83 20.32 -73.19 -64.70
C HIS A 83 20.71 -71.72 -64.54
N LEU A 84 21.48 -71.16 -65.48
CA LEU A 84 21.85 -69.74 -65.49
C LEU A 84 20.63 -68.83 -65.72
N ILE A 85 19.71 -69.22 -66.60
CA ILE A 85 18.48 -68.46 -66.86
C ILE A 85 17.60 -68.44 -65.60
N GLN A 86 17.43 -69.57 -64.91
CA GLN A 86 16.70 -69.61 -63.63
C GLN A 86 17.37 -68.76 -62.54
N HIS A 87 18.70 -68.74 -62.48
CA HIS A 87 19.44 -67.92 -61.51
C HIS A 87 19.28 -66.41 -61.77
N ILE A 88 19.33 -65.99 -63.04
CA ILE A 88 19.14 -64.60 -63.44
C ILE A 88 17.69 -64.15 -63.17
N GLN A 89 16.70 -65.01 -63.43
CA GLN A 89 15.29 -64.71 -63.10
C GLN A 89 15.04 -64.61 -61.59
N GLY A 90 15.81 -65.34 -60.76
CA GLY A 90 15.78 -65.20 -59.31
C GLY A 90 16.42 -63.90 -58.79
N LEU A 91 17.46 -63.39 -59.47
CA LEU A 91 18.12 -62.13 -59.13
C LEU A 91 17.34 -60.90 -59.62
N TYR A 92 16.58 -61.03 -60.72
CA TYR A 92 15.79 -59.96 -61.31
C TYR A 92 14.35 -60.43 -61.58
N PRO A 93 13.48 -60.51 -60.55
CA PRO A 93 12.07 -60.77 -60.76
C PRO A 93 11.42 -59.62 -61.56
N SER A 94 10.56 -59.96 -62.53
CA SER A 94 9.88 -59.00 -63.43
C SER A 94 8.82 -58.11 -62.76
N GLU A 95 8.78 -58.05 -61.43
CA GLU A 95 8.00 -57.04 -60.71
C GLU A 95 8.88 -55.81 -60.47
N LYS A 96 8.43 -54.65 -61.00
CA LYS A 96 8.95 -53.33 -60.61
C LYS A 96 8.87 -53.19 -59.09
N GLN A 97 9.95 -53.47 -58.37
CA GLN A 97 10.16 -52.91 -57.04
C GLN A 97 10.49 -51.43 -57.23
N THR A 98 9.46 -50.59 -57.08
CA THR A 98 9.64 -49.15 -56.91
C THR A 98 10.43 -48.90 -55.63
N LEU A 99 11.75 -48.79 -55.75
CA LEU A 99 12.55 -48.12 -54.74
C LEU A 99 12.22 -46.62 -54.83
N PRO A 100 11.65 -45.97 -53.80
CA PRO A 100 11.51 -44.52 -53.81
C PRO A 100 12.91 -43.91 -53.88
N ASN A 101 13.13 -42.96 -54.80
CA ASN A 101 14.40 -42.24 -54.96
C ASN A 101 14.78 -41.54 -53.63
N SER A 102 15.55 -42.20 -52.76
CA SER A 102 15.92 -41.65 -51.45
C SER A 102 16.74 -40.36 -51.55
N ILE A 103 17.56 -40.25 -52.60
CA ILE A 103 18.38 -39.06 -52.86
C ILE A 103 17.50 -37.84 -53.12
N ASP A 104 16.40 -38.00 -53.86
CA ASP A 104 15.51 -36.90 -54.25
C ASP A 104 14.76 -36.35 -53.03
N ASP A 105 14.26 -37.24 -52.15
CA ASP A 105 13.63 -36.88 -50.87
C ASP A 105 14.59 -36.12 -49.93
N PHE A 106 15.86 -36.52 -49.86
CA PHE A 106 16.87 -35.80 -49.08
C PHE A 106 17.23 -34.44 -49.68
N THR A 107 17.33 -34.31 -51.01
CA THR A 107 17.54 -32.99 -51.65
C THR A 107 16.33 -32.07 -51.48
N GLN A 108 15.11 -32.60 -51.54
CA GLN A 108 13.90 -31.83 -51.30
C GLN A 108 13.80 -31.37 -49.84
N LYS A 109 14.13 -32.23 -48.87
CA LYS A 109 14.25 -31.86 -47.45
C LYS A 109 15.33 -30.81 -47.20
N SER A 110 16.51 -30.95 -47.81
CA SER A 110 17.59 -29.98 -47.69
C SER A 110 17.19 -28.60 -48.22
N ARG A 111 16.52 -28.53 -49.38
CA ARG A 111 15.94 -27.27 -49.90
C ARG A 111 14.91 -26.67 -48.95
N LYS A 112 14.01 -27.50 -48.41
CA LYS A 112 13.00 -27.04 -47.44
C LYS A 112 13.63 -26.48 -46.15
N ILE A 113 14.71 -27.09 -45.67
CA ILE A 113 15.48 -26.59 -44.52
C ILE A 113 16.15 -25.25 -44.86
N ILE A 114 16.73 -25.11 -46.05
CA ILE A 114 17.35 -23.84 -46.47
C ILE A 114 16.30 -22.73 -46.59
N GLU A 115 15.12 -23.02 -47.14
CA GLU A 115 14.00 -22.07 -47.17
C GLU A 115 13.55 -21.66 -45.76
N GLU A 116 13.51 -22.59 -44.81
CA GLU A 116 13.23 -22.29 -43.40
C GLU A 116 14.35 -21.44 -42.77
N ILE A 117 15.62 -21.70 -43.06
CA ILE A 117 16.76 -20.90 -42.58
C ILE A 117 16.66 -19.45 -43.05
N ILE A 118 16.35 -19.23 -44.33
CA ILE A 118 16.17 -17.88 -44.91
C ILE A 118 15.00 -17.16 -44.21
N ARG A 119 13.93 -17.88 -43.85
CA ARG A 119 12.80 -17.32 -43.09
C ARG A 119 13.18 -16.98 -41.64
N TYR A 120 13.98 -17.82 -40.99
CA TYR A 120 14.47 -17.57 -39.64
C TYR A 120 15.43 -16.38 -39.58
N GLU A 121 16.20 -16.09 -40.62
CA GLU A 121 17.09 -14.92 -40.68
C GLU A 121 16.35 -13.60 -40.39
N ASN A 122 15.22 -13.36 -41.06
CA ASN A 122 14.38 -12.18 -40.79
C ASN A 122 13.74 -12.20 -39.39
N THR A 123 13.44 -13.39 -38.87
CA THR A 123 12.88 -13.56 -37.52
C THR A 123 13.92 -13.26 -36.44
N ILE A 124 15.17 -13.69 -36.65
CA ILE A 124 16.31 -13.40 -35.77
C ILE A 124 16.56 -11.91 -35.71
N LEU A 125 16.60 -11.22 -36.86
CA LEU A 125 16.76 -9.76 -36.91
C LEU A 125 15.62 -9.04 -36.17
N SER A 126 14.37 -9.47 -36.36
CA SER A 126 13.23 -8.93 -35.62
C SER A 126 13.36 -9.14 -34.10
N HIS A 127 13.78 -10.33 -33.67
CA HIS A 127 14.01 -10.62 -32.25
C HIS A 127 15.18 -9.83 -31.68
N GLU A 128 16.28 -9.62 -32.40
CA GLU A 128 17.37 -8.73 -31.98
C GLU A 128 16.87 -7.31 -31.72
N THR A 129 16.02 -6.76 -32.60
CA THR A 129 15.44 -5.41 -32.37
C THR A 129 14.54 -5.37 -31.15
N THR A 130 13.76 -6.44 -30.91
CA THR A 130 12.89 -6.56 -29.74
C THR A 130 13.72 -6.63 -28.45
N ILE A 131 14.81 -7.42 -28.47
CA ILE A 131 15.75 -7.53 -27.35
C ILE A 131 16.38 -6.17 -27.06
N GLN A 132 16.78 -5.41 -28.09
CA GLN A 132 17.35 -4.08 -27.91
C GLN A 132 16.33 -3.11 -27.27
N GLN A 133 15.10 -3.06 -27.78
CA GLN A 133 14.03 -2.22 -27.21
C GLN A 133 13.73 -2.55 -25.74
N LEU A 134 13.68 -3.84 -25.41
CA LEU A 134 13.49 -4.29 -24.02
C LEU A 134 14.69 -3.92 -23.14
N THR A 135 15.91 -4.02 -23.67
CA THR A 135 17.14 -3.63 -22.96
C THR A 135 17.16 -2.13 -22.67
N ASP A 136 16.83 -1.30 -23.65
CA ASP A 136 16.76 0.16 -23.47
C ASP A 136 15.69 0.55 -22.43
N THR A 137 14.54 -0.14 -22.46
CA THR A 137 13.47 0.04 -21.46
C THR A 137 13.93 -0.37 -20.06
N HIS A 138 14.67 -1.48 -19.94
CA HIS A 138 15.22 -1.93 -18.67
C HIS A 138 16.24 -0.94 -18.09
N ILE A 139 17.11 -0.39 -18.93
CA ILE A 139 18.08 0.65 -18.55
C ILE A 139 17.34 1.91 -18.08
N MET A 140 16.34 2.37 -18.84
CA MET A 140 15.52 3.53 -18.46
C MET A 140 14.81 3.31 -17.11
N ASN A 141 14.21 2.13 -16.88
CA ASN A 141 13.57 1.81 -15.62
C ASN A 141 14.57 1.77 -14.46
N SER A 142 15.77 1.23 -14.67
CA SER A 142 16.84 1.22 -13.65
C SER A 142 17.28 2.64 -13.27
N ASN A 143 17.39 3.53 -14.25
CA ASN A 143 17.68 4.95 -14.02
C ASN A 143 16.56 5.63 -13.23
N ARG A 144 15.29 5.38 -13.60
CA ARG A 144 14.11 5.88 -12.87
C ARG A 144 14.05 5.38 -11.43
N ILE A 145 14.40 4.12 -11.18
CA ILE A 145 14.48 3.57 -9.81
C ILE A 145 15.55 4.30 -9.00
N THR A 146 16.68 4.63 -9.62
CA THR A 146 17.75 5.40 -8.96
C THR A 146 17.28 6.81 -8.62
N GLU A 147 16.60 7.48 -9.54
CA GLU A 147 15.98 8.80 -9.30
C GLU A 147 14.90 8.73 -8.21
N LEU A 148 14.07 7.69 -8.20
CA LEU A 148 13.07 7.46 -7.16
C LEU A 148 13.72 7.26 -5.79
N LYS A 149 14.80 6.48 -5.71
CA LYS A 149 15.56 6.32 -4.45
C LYS A 149 16.10 7.65 -3.95
N GLN A 150 16.61 8.49 -4.85
CA GLN A 150 17.07 9.82 -4.49
C GLN A 150 15.92 10.71 -3.99
N LYS A 151 14.76 10.68 -4.66
CA LYS A 151 13.56 11.44 -4.24
C LYS A 151 13.00 10.95 -2.90
N ILE A 152 13.02 9.65 -2.65
CA ILE A 152 12.60 9.08 -1.36
C ILE A 152 13.53 9.54 -0.25
N ALA A 153 14.85 9.49 -0.46
CA ALA A 153 15.82 10.00 0.53
C ALA A 153 15.61 11.51 0.81
N GLN A 154 15.29 12.29 -0.23
CA GLN A 154 14.95 13.70 -0.06
C GLN A 154 13.64 13.90 0.73
N LEU A 155 12.60 13.13 0.42
CA LEU A 155 11.33 13.19 1.14
C LEU A 155 11.49 12.78 2.61
N GLU A 156 12.25 11.72 2.87
CA GLU A 156 12.58 11.27 4.22
C GLU A 156 13.30 12.36 5.03
N SER A 157 14.20 13.13 4.41
CA SER A 157 14.86 14.25 5.08
C SER A 157 13.91 15.39 5.47
N LEU A 158 12.81 15.58 4.75
CA LEU A 158 11.81 16.61 5.04
C LEU A 158 10.84 16.18 6.15
N CYS A 159 10.67 14.88 6.37
CA CYS A 159 9.71 14.31 7.32
C CYS A 159 10.35 13.91 8.66
N GLN A 160 11.52 14.47 9.00
CA GLN A 160 12.20 14.17 10.28
C GLN A 160 11.55 14.89 11.46
N GLU A 161 11.09 16.12 11.25
CA GLU A 161 10.47 16.92 12.30
C GLU A 161 8.98 16.59 12.45
N PRO A 162 8.47 16.42 13.67
CA PRO A 162 7.05 16.23 13.90
C PRO A 162 6.27 17.50 13.54
N CYS A 163 4.95 17.37 13.45
CA CYS A 163 4.07 18.53 13.32
C CYS A 163 4.34 19.51 14.45
N LYS A 164 4.55 20.78 14.11
CA LYS A 164 4.77 21.83 15.09
C LYS A 164 3.47 22.09 15.84
N ASP A 165 3.46 21.78 17.14
CA ASP A 165 2.32 22.08 18.01
C ASP A 165 2.17 23.61 18.15
N GLN A 166 0.93 24.07 18.04
CA GLN A 166 0.57 25.47 18.23
C GLN A 166 0.37 25.82 19.71
N ALA A 167 0.19 24.81 20.57
CA ALA A 167 0.06 24.95 22.02
C ALA A 167 1.42 25.18 22.72
N GLU A 168 2.14 26.23 22.34
CA GLU A 168 3.46 26.54 22.88
C GLU A 168 3.37 26.97 24.37
N ILE A 169 4.00 26.17 25.24
CA ILE A 169 4.15 26.48 26.66
C ILE A 169 5.38 27.35 26.86
N GLN A 170 5.23 28.43 27.62
CA GLN A 170 6.30 29.37 27.92
C GLN A 170 7.24 28.80 28.99
N GLU A 171 8.56 29.03 28.84
CA GLU A 171 9.59 28.43 29.70
C GLU A 171 9.68 29.06 31.10
N ILE A 172 9.29 30.33 31.24
CA ILE A 172 9.40 31.06 32.50
C ILE A 172 8.44 30.46 33.52
N THR A 173 8.95 30.13 34.71
CA THR A 173 8.13 29.60 35.82
C THR A 173 8.13 30.54 37.03
N GLY A 174 7.14 30.39 37.89
CA GLY A 174 7.01 31.16 39.12
C GLY A 174 6.00 30.57 40.08
N ARG A 175 5.76 31.29 41.18
CA ARG A 175 4.76 30.89 42.19
C ARG A 175 3.32 31.09 41.72
N ASP A 176 3.12 32.09 40.88
CA ASP A 176 1.87 32.47 40.23
C ASP A 176 2.20 33.30 38.97
N CYS A 177 1.17 33.75 38.24
CA CYS A 177 1.36 34.56 37.03
C CYS A 177 1.98 35.93 37.31
N GLN A 178 1.79 36.49 38.50
CA GLN A 178 2.40 37.77 38.85
C GLN A 178 3.91 37.63 39.09
N ASP A 179 4.35 36.56 39.74
CA ASP A 179 5.77 36.21 39.90
C ASP A 179 6.44 35.99 38.53
N ILE A 180 5.72 35.39 37.59
CA ILE A 180 6.15 35.22 36.19
C ILE A 180 6.27 36.57 35.48
N ALA A 181 5.27 37.45 35.60
CA ALA A 181 5.33 38.80 35.02
C ALA A 181 6.48 39.64 35.61
N ASN A 182 6.73 39.51 36.91
CA ASN A 182 7.85 40.17 37.60
C ASN A 182 9.22 39.69 37.09
N LYS A 183 9.32 38.46 36.60
CA LYS A 183 10.54 37.89 35.98
C LYS A 183 10.75 38.32 34.52
N GLY A 184 9.84 39.14 33.97
CA GLY A 184 9.98 39.72 32.63
C GLY A 184 9.05 39.14 31.57
N ALA A 185 8.18 38.18 31.91
CA ALA A 185 7.17 37.70 30.98
C ALA A 185 6.19 38.82 30.58
N ARG A 186 5.86 38.90 29.29
CA ARG A 186 4.96 39.93 28.72
C ARG A 186 3.89 39.36 27.79
N LYS A 187 3.98 38.09 27.41
CA LYS A 187 3.05 37.42 26.51
C LYS A 187 2.02 36.65 27.34
N SER A 188 0.73 36.89 27.15
CA SER A 188 -0.31 36.02 27.71
C SER A 188 -0.20 34.62 27.09
N GLY A 189 -0.52 33.58 27.85
CA GLY A 189 -0.43 32.22 27.37
C GLY A 189 -0.27 31.18 28.47
N LEU A 190 0.26 30.02 28.10
CA LEU A 190 0.40 28.87 28.98
C LEU A 190 1.74 28.90 29.73
N TYR A 191 1.67 28.79 31.05
CA TYR A 191 2.85 28.79 31.92
C TYR A 191 2.73 27.72 33.01
N PHE A 192 3.87 27.16 33.41
CA PHE A 192 3.93 26.32 34.61
C PHE A 192 4.15 27.18 35.86
N ILE A 193 3.31 26.99 36.87
CA ILE A 193 3.50 27.58 38.20
C ILE A 193 3.69 26.52 39.27
N LYS A 194 4.38 26.89 40.35
CA LYS A 194 4.55 26.08 41.56
C LYS A 194 4.36 26.96 42.80
N PRO A 195 3.13 27.05 43.35
CA PRO A 195 2.88 27.73 44.62
C PRO A 195 3.75 27.17 45.75
N GLN A 196 4.05 27.97 46.77
CA GLN A 196 5.07 27.64 47.79
C GLN A 196 4.86 26.28 48.50
N ARG A 197 3.62 25.91 48.79
CA ARG A 197 3.25 24.66 49.48
C ARG A 197 2.89 23.52 48.51
N ALA A 198 2.89 23.77 47.20
CA ALA A 198 2.54 22.77 46.20
C ALA A 198 3.68 21.76 46.03
N LYS A 199 3.35 20.47 46.05
CA LYS A 199 4.31 19.38 45.83
C LYS A 199 4.78 19.33 44.38
N GLN A 200 3.87 19.55 43.44
CA GLN A 200 4.10 19.50 41.99
C GLN A 200 3.72 20.84 41.34
N SER A 201 4.38 21.16 40.23
CA SER A 201 3.99 22.27 39.36
C SER A 201 2.81 21.86 38.48
N PHE A 202 2.02 22.84 38.06
CA PHE A 202 0.89 22.62 37.16
C PHE A 202 0.76 23.77 36.15
N LEU A 203 0.10 23.47 35.04
CA LEU A 203 -0.10 24.41 33.94
C LEU A 203 -1.27 25.36 34.27
N VAL A 204 -1.09 26.63 33.94
CA VAL A 204 -2.12 27.67 34.05
C VAL A 204 -2.10 28.56 32.81
N TYR A 205 -3.22 29.22 32.53
CA TYR A 205 -3.24 30.35 31.62
C TYR A 205 -2.98 31.64 32.41
N CYS A 206 -1.93 32.36 32.00
CA CYS A 206 -1.59 33.68 32.52
C CYS A 206 -2.03 34.75 31.54
N GLU A 207 -2.83 35.70 32.01
CA GLU A 207 -3.14 36.92 31.28
C GLU A 207 -2.22 38.03 31.79
N ILE A 208 -1.30 38.48 30.94
CA ILE A 208 -0.29 39.48 31.30
C ILE A 208 -0.57 40.75 30.51
N ASP A 209 -0.83 41.85 31.22
CA ASP A 209 -1.03 43.15 30.59
C ASP A 209 0.30 43.90 30.33
N SER A 210 0.19 45.03 29.63
CA SER A 210 1.32 45.92 29.33
C SER A 210 1.98 46.53 30.57
N TYR A 211 1.26 46.59 31.69
CA TYR A 211 1.72 47.16 32.95
C TYR A 211 2.44 46.11 33.83
N GLY A 212 2.54 44.87 33.35
CA GLY A 212 3.16 43.76 34.05
C GLY A 212 2.28 43.18 35.17
N ASN A 213 0.96 43.40 35.11
CA ASN A 213 0.02 42.68 35.95
C ASN A 213 -0.22 41.30 35.35
N GLY A 214 0.10 40.26 36.13
CA GLY A 214 -0.04 38.86 35.71
C GLY A 214 -1.20 38.21 36.44
N TRP A 215 -2.35 38.12 35.77
CA TRP A 215 -3.53 37.45 36.29
C TRP A 215 -3.45 35.94 36.05
N THR A 216 -3.75 35.15 37.07
CA THR A 216 -3.95 33.71 36.93
C THR A 216 -5.42 33.43 36.72
N VAL A 217 -5.79 32.90 35.55
CA VAL A 217 -7.19 32.56 35.24
C VAL A 217 -7.52 31.21 35.87
N LEU A 218 -8.62 31.20 36.63
CA LEU A 218 -9.11 30.06 37.41
C LEU A 218 -10.25 29.33 36.71
N GLN A 219 -11.06 30.07 35.95
CA GLN A 219 -12.21 29.57 35.23
C GLN A 219 -12.41 30.42 33.97
N ARG A 220 -12.83 29.79 32.87
CA ARG A 220 -13.22 30.47 31.62
C ARG A 220 -14.44 29.78 30.98
N ARG A 221 -15.41 30.58 30.53
CA ARG A 221 -16.54 30.21 29.67
C ARG A 221 -16.62 31.16 28.47
N LEU A 222 -16.91 30.65 27.28
CA LEU A 222 -16.99 31.45 26.05
C LEU A 222 -17.85 30.85 24.91
N ASP A 223 -18.08 29.54 24.88
CA ASP A 223 -18.78 28.88 23.76
C ASP A 223 -19.67 27.68 24.16
N GLY A 224 -19.60 27.20 25.40
CA GLY A 224 -20.32 26.02 25.86
C GLY A 224 -19.76 24.69 25.34
N SER A 225 -18.50 24.67 24.89
CA SER A 225 -17.81 23.46 24.43
C SER A 225 -17.50 22.47 25.55
N GLU A 226 -17.29 22.94 26.77
CA GLU A 226 -17.00 22.10 27.92
C GLU A 226 -18.24 21.88 28.79
N ASP A 227 -18.39 20.64 29.24
CA ASP A 227 -19.45 20.25 30.15
C ASP A 227 -19.00 20.47 31.61
N PHE A 228 -19.70 21.37 32.31
CA PHE A 228 -19.45 21.71 33.72
C PHE A 228 -20.26 20.85 34.71
N SER A 229 -21.08 19.91 34.23
CA SER A 229 -21.75 18.92 35.09
C SER A 229 -20.79 17.80 35.49
N LYS A 230 -19.84 18.14 36.36
CA LYS A 230 -18.74 17.28 36.80
C LYS A 230 -18.84 16.90 38.27
N ASN A 231 -18.21 15.77 38.61
CA ASN A 231 -18.18 15.24 39.96
C ASN A 231 -17.12 15.93 40.86
N TRP A 232 -17.09 15.56 42.14
CA TRP A 232 -16.19 16.15 43.14
C TRP A 232 -14.71 16.08 42.76
N VAL A 233 -14.27 14.91 42.29
CA VAL A 233 -12.86 14.67 41.94
C VAL A 233 -12.46 15.50 40.72
N GLN A 234 -13.34 15.60 39.72
CA GLN A 234 -13.11 16.43 38.53
C GLN A 234 -13.02 17.91 38.89
N TYR A 235 -13.91 18.42 39.75
CA TYR A 235 -13.82 19.80 40.23
C TYR A 235 -12.59 20.06 41.11
N LYS A 236 -12.16 19.07 41.88
CA LYS A 236 -10.92 19.12 42.66
C LYS A 236 -9.67 19.25 41.78
N GLU A 237 -9.52 18.35 40.81
CA GLU A 237 -8.31 18.26 39.97
C GLU A 237 -8.33 19.26 38.80
N GLY A 238 -9.51 19.69 38.37
CA GLY A 238 -9.72 20.55 37.20
C GLY A 238 -10.07 19.77 35.94
N PHE A 239 -10.71 20.46 34.99
CA PHE A 239 -11.14 19.91 33.71
C PHE A 239 -11.20 21.01 32.64
N GLY A 240 -11.47 20.60 31.40
CA GLY A 240 -11.40 21.46 30.22
C GLY A 240 -9.97 21.65 29.72
N HIS A 241 -9.81 22.55 28.77
CA HIS A 241 -8.56 22.74 28.04
C HIS A 241 -7.99 24.13 28.28
N LEU A 242 -6.67 24.23 28.39
CA LEU A 242 -5.96 25.51 28.40
C LEU A 242 -5.39 25.74 27.00
N SER A 243 -5.64 26.90 26.41
CA SER A 243 -5.04 27.29 25.13
C SER A 243 -4.18 28.57 25.26
N PRO A 244 -3.11 28.72 24.46
CA PRO A 244 -2.28 29.93 24.52
C PRO A 244 -2.99 31.21 24.07
N ASP A 245 -4.07 31.07 23.29
CA ASP A 245 -4.86 32.14 22.68
C ASP A 245 -6.18 32.44 23.42
N ASP A 246 -6.44 31.76 24.55
CA ASP A 246 -7.60 32.01 25.43
C ASP A 246 -8.96 31.75 24.75
N THR A 247 -9.02 30.71 23.92
CA THR A 247 -10.19 30.32 23.13
C THR A 247 -10.86 29.04 23.62
N THR A 248 -10.47 28.54 24.80
CA THR A 248 -11.02 27.31 25.39
C THR A 248 -11.67 27.54 26.76
N GLU A 249 -12.62 26.68 27.11
CA GLU A 249 -13.25 26.67 28.42
C GLU A 249 -12.52 25.72 29.38
N PHE A 250 -12.50 26.07 30.67
CA PHE A 250 -11.90 25.21 31.70
C PHE A 250 -12.29 25.61 33.12
N TRP A 251 -12.10 24.66 34.03
CA TRP A 251 -12.02 24.86 35.47
C TRP A 251 -10.63 24.42 35.95
N LEU A 252 -9.86 25.33 36.56
CA LEU A 252 -8.47 25.05 36.91
C LEU A 252 -8.34 23.88 37.92
N GLY A 253 -9.28 23.77 38.85
CA GLY A 253 -9.29 22.76 39.91
C GLY A 253 -9.23 23.38 41.31
N ASN A 254 -10.11 22.95 42.21
CA ASN A 254 -10.25 23.52 43.55
C ASN A 254 -8.96 23.41 44.37
N GLU A 255 -8.25 22.29 44.26
CA GLU A 255 -6.98 22.11 44.98
C GLU A 255 -5.91 23.08 44.48
N LYS A 256 -5.86 23.32 43.17
CA LYS A 256 -4.94 24.31 42.58
C LYS A 256 -5.28 25.72 43.05
N MET A 257 -6.56 26.08 43.06
CA MET A 257 -7.03 27.39 43.58
C MET A 257 -6.69 27.57 45.07
N HIS A 258 -6.89 26.52 45.87
CA HIS A 258 -6.49 26.51 47.28
C HIS A 258 -4.99 26.74 47.44
N LEU A 259 -4.16 25.99 46.70
CA LEU A 259 -2.70 26.10 46.78
C LEU A 259 -2.20 27.50 46.38
N ILE A 260 -2.80 28.15 45.38
CA ILE A 260 -2.41 29.51 44.98
C ILE A 260 -2.84 30.54 46.03
N THR A 261 -4.11 30.51 46.46
CA THR A 261 -4.68 31.54 47.35
C THR A 261 -4.20 31.44 48.80
N THR A 262 -3.64 30.30 49.21
CA THR A 262 -3.18 30.06 50.58
C THR A 262 -1.67 29.91 50.74
N GLN A 263 -0.90 30.09 49.66
CA GLN A 263 0.54 29.84 49.68
C GLN A 263 1.33 30.70 50.67
N SER A 264 0.87 31.93 50.94
CA SER A 264 1.55 32.88 51.83
C SER A 264 0.52 33.77 52.54
N THR A 265 1.01 34.72 53.35
CA THR A 265 0.17 35.74 53.99
C THR A 265 -0.25 36.86 53.03
N LEU A 266 0.28 36.88 51.80
CA LEU A 266 -0.09 37.87 50.79
C LEU A 266 -1.50 37.55 50.27
N PRO A 267 -2.50 38.44 50.45
CA PRO A 267 -3.85 38.20 49.99
C PRO A 267 -3.97 38.33 48.47
N TYR A 268 -4.94 37.64 47.88
CA TYR A 268 -5.30 37.76 46.47
C TYR A 268 -6.61 38.53 46.31
N THR A 269 -6.77 39.19 45.18
CA THR A 269 -8.06 39.66 44.71
C THR A 269 -8.57 38.72 43.64
N LEU A 270 -9.86 38.40 43.71
CA LEU A 270 -10.60 37.80 42.62
C LEU A 270 -11.23 38.90 41.77
N ARG A 271 -11.08 38.80 40.45
CA ARG A 271 -11.85 39.52 39.45
C ARG A 271 -12.72 38.54 38.69
N ILE A 272 -14.01 38.83 38.65
CA ILE A 272 -14.98 38.19 37.77
C ILE A 272 -15.23 39.13 36.60
N GLU A 273 -15.09 38.62 35.37
CA GLU A 273 -15.43 39.34 34.15
C GLU A 273 -16.56 38.63 33.43
N LEU A 274 -17.57 39.39 33.02
CA LEU A 274 -18.78 38.88 32.35
C LEU A 274 -18.95 39.60 31.02
N GLU A 275 -19.39 38.89 29.99
CA GLU A 275 -19.82 39.44 28.70
C GLU A 275 -21.22 38.92 28.38
N ASP A 276 -22.14 39.82 28.03
CA ASP A 276 -23.49 39.45 27.60
C ASP A 276 -23.57 39.24 26.07
N TRP A 277 -24.71 38.79 25.58
CA TRP A 277 -24.93 38.49 24.16
C TRP A 277 -25.00 39.73 23.27
N SER A 278 -25.11 40.92 23.86
CA SER A 278 -25.03 42.22 23.16
C SER A 278 -23.61 42.79 23.11
N GLY A 279 -22.63 42.10 23.71
CA GLY A 279 -21.24 42.52 23.80
C GLY A 279 -20.96 43.50 24.94
N LYS A 280 -21.92 43.76 25.84
CA LYS A 280 -21.68 44.55 27.04
C LYS A 280 -20.86 43.73 28.02
N LYS A 281 -19.86 44.36 28.63
CA LYS A 281 -18.98 43.74 29.61
C LYS A 281 -19.18 44.38 30.98
N SER A 282 -19.04 43.57 32.02
CA SER A 282 -19.05 44.04 33.41
C SER A 282 -18.11 43.21 34.29
N THR A 283 -17.74 43.79 35.42
CA THR A 283 -16.74 43.24 36.35
C THR A 283 -17.24 43.22 37.78
N ALA A 284 -16.71 42.31 38.59
CA ALA A 284 -16.89 42.28 40.04
C ALA A 284 -15.59 41.84 40.73
N ASP A 285 -15.07 42.68 41.61
CA ASP A 285 -13.79 42.48 42.29
C ASP A 285 -13.99 42.21 43.80
N TYR A 286 -13.29 41.21 44.34
CA TYR A 286 -13.41 40.76 45.73
C TYR A 286 -12.05 40.70 46.44
N ALA A 287 -11.94 41.36 47.59
CA ALA A 287 -10.71 41.45 48.37
C ALA A 287 -10.46 40.18 49.20
N VAL A 288 -9.18 39.80 49.33
CA VAL A 288 -8.73 38.69 50.19
C VAL A 288 -9.43 37.37 49.83
N PHE A 289 -9.57 37.10 48.54
CA PHE A 289 -10.16 35.88 48.03
C PHE A 289 -9.34 34.66 48.43
N ARG A 290 -10.01 33.65 48.97
CA ARG A 290 -9.40 32.42 49.46
C ARG A 290 -10.32 31.23 49.28
N VAL A 291 -9.74 30.12 48.84
CA VAL A 291 -10.39 28.80 48.79
C VAL A 291 -9.81 27.93 49.90
N GLY A 292 -10.67 27.31 50.71
CA GLY A 292 -10.31 26.38 51.79
C GLY A 292 -9.64 25.10 51.28
N ASN A 293 -9.13 24.26 52.19
CA ASN A 293 -8.62 22.94 51.84
C ASN A 293 -9.77 21.95 51.61
N GLU A 294 -9.45 20.73 51.16
CA GLU A 294 -10.46 19.68 50.93
C GLU A 294 -11.24 19.28 52.20
N GLU A 295 -10.60 19.27 53.36
CA GLU A 295 -11.23 18.95 54.64
C GLU A 295 -12.32 19.95 55.02
N ASP A 296 -12.10 21.24 54.72
CA ASP A 296 -13.12 22.30 54.80
C ASP A 296 -13.87 22.50 53.47
N LYS A 297 -13.87 21.47 52.62
CA LYS A 297 -14.70 21.38 51.41
C LYS A 297 -14.51 22.56 50.45
N TYR A 298 -13.26 23.01 50.29
CA TYR A 298 -12.90 24.10 49.39
C TYR A 298 -13.74 25.38 49.60
N ARG A 299 -14.05 25.69 50.87
CA ARG A 299 -14.87 26.85 51.24
C ARG A 299 -14.42 28.15 50.58
N LEU A 300 -15.36 28.89 50.01
CA LEU A 300 -15.14 30.24 49.52
C LEU A 300 -15.10 31.22 50.70
N THR A 301 -14.06 32.04 50.78
CA THR A 301 -14.05 33.18 51.69
C THR A 301 -13.44 34.40 51.00
N TYR A 302 -13.96 35.57 51.32
CA TYR A 302 -13.39 36.86 50.95
C TYR A 302 -13.68 37.89 52.03
N ALA A 303 -12.87 38.94 52.12
CA ALA A 303 -13.03 39.96 53.16
C ALA A 303 -14.19 40.91 52.86
N TYR A 304 -14.25 41.46 51.65
CA TYR A 304 -15.31 42.38 51.20
C TYR A 304 -15.30 42.52 49.67
N PHE A 305 -16.41 43.00 49.11
CA PHE A 305 -16.51 43.42 47.72
C PHE A 305 -15.81 44.76 47.52
N ILE A 306 -14.89 44.82 46.55
CA ILE A 306 -14.13 46.01 46.22
C ILE A 306 -14.97 46.97 45.37
N GLY A 307 -15.68 46.42 44.38
CA GLY A 307 -16.43 47.20 43.40
C GLY A 307 -16.52 46.49 42.06
N GLY A 308 -17.26 47.10 41.15
CA GLY A 308 -17.50 46.57 39.82
C GLY A 308 -18.95 46.80 39.39
N ASP A 309 -19.13 47.03 38.10
CA ASP A 309 -20.42 47.33 37.48
C ASP A 309 -21.34 46.10 37.34
N ALA A 310 -20.82 44.88 37.58
CA ALA A 310 -21.65 43.68 37.69
C ALA A 310 -22.35 43.58 39.06
N GLY A 311 -21.92 44.34 40.07
CA GLY A 311 -22.45 44.27 41.44
C GLY A 311 -22.03 43.01 42.21
N ASP A 312 -22.36 42.99 43.50
CA ASP A 312 -21.99 41.94 44.45
C ASP A 312 -23.06 40.84 44.55
N ALA A 313 -22.99 39.86 43.65
CA ALA A 313 -23.87 38.69 43.72
C ALA A 313 -23.46 37.70 44.82
N PHE A 314 -22.21 37.75 45.31
CA PHE A 314 -21.76 36.85 46.37
C PHE A 314 -22.29 37.23 47.75
N ASP A 315 -22.72 38.48 47.96
CA ASP A 315 -23.49 38.94 49.11
C ASP A 315 -24.96 38.45 49.09
N GLY A 316 -25.37 37.71 48.05
CA GLY A 316 -26.73 37.23 47.85
C GLY A 316 -27.67 38.30 47.27
N TYR A 317 -28.77 37.84 46.70
CA TYR A 317 -29.71 38.70 45.97
C TYR A 317 -31.14 38.48 46.47
N ASN A 318 -31.92 39.57 46.56
CA ASN A 318 -33.34 39.49 46.88
C ASN A 318 -34.12 39.32 45.58
N PHE A 319 -34.50 38.07 45.31
CA PHE A 319 -35.22 37.66 44.11
C PHE A 319 -36.71 38.03 44.16
N GLY A 320 -37.25 38.26 45.36
CA GLY A 320 -38.62 38.68 45.60
C GLY A 320 -39.60 37.53 45.78
N ASP A 321 -39.11 36.28 45.76
CA ASP A 321 -39.92 35.09 45.97
C ASP A 321 -40.17 34.86 47.46
N ASP A 322 -39.12 35.07 48.28
CA ASP A 322 -39.19 35.00 49.74
C ASP A 322 -38.34 36.12 50.40
N PRO A 323 -38.79 36.73 51.52
CA PRO A 323 -37.97 37.72 52.24
C PRO A 323 -36.58 37.24 52.67
N SER A 324 -36.37 35.92 52.73
CA SER A 324 -35.09 35.28 53.07
C SER A 324 -34.19 34.97 51.87
N ASP A 325 -34.59 35.27 50.63
CA ASP A 325 -33.84 34.97 49.39
C ASP A 325 -32.36 35.39 49.49
N LYS A 326 -32.09 36.62 49.93
CA LYS A 326 -30.71 37.11 50.06
C LYS A 326 -29.88 36.29 51.06
N SER A 327 -30.52 35.84 52.14
CA SER A 327 -29.86 35.01 53.18
C SER A 327 -29.65 33.56 52.70
N TYR A 328 -30.34 33.13 51.66
CA TYR A 328 -30.19 31.80 51.07
C TYR A 328 -29.34 31.78 49.81
N THR A 329 -28.92 32.95 49.29
CA THR A 329 -28.21 33.03 48.01
C THR A 329 -26.83 33.69 48.11
N TYR A 330 -26.37 34.03 49.32
CA TYR A 330 -24.99 34.48 49.53
C TYR A 330 -24.01 33.31 49.46
N HIS A 331 -22.78 33.58 49.01
CA HIS A 331 -21.75 32.57 48.76
C HIS A 331 -20.53 32.74 49.69
N ASN A 332 -20.36 33.89 50.33
CA ASN A 332 -19.25 34.09 51.26
C ASN A 332 -19.35 33.12 52.44
N GLY A 333 -18.32 32.30 52.62
CA GLY A 333 -18.30 31.24 53.63
C GLY A 333 -18.97 29.94 53.20
N MET A 334 -19.52 29.82 51.98
CA MET A 334 -20.13 28.58 51.52
C MET A 334 -19.08 27.53 51.15
N ARG A 335 -19.42 26.27 51.42
CA ARG A 335 -18.62 25.11 51.01
C ARG A 335 -18.91 24.81 49.54
N PHE A 336 -17.95 24.17 48.88
CA PHE A 336 -18.16 23.72 47.51
C PHE A 336 -19.05 22.48 47.52
N SER A 337 -19.96 22.37 46.56
CA SER A 337 -20.86 21.24 46.37
C SER A 337 -20.78 20.74 44.94
N THR A 338 -20.92 19.44 44.75
CA THR A 338 -21.10 18.77 43.45
C THR A 338 -22.25 17.78 43.57
N HIS A 339 -22.78 17.29 42.45
CA HIS A 339 -23.92 16.34 42.46
C HIS A 339 -23.66 15.08 43.32
N ASP A 340 -22.40 14.66 43.48
CA ASP A 340 -21.96 13.49 44.25
C ASP A 340 -21.41 13.82 45.65
N ASN A 341 -21.35 15.11 46.03
CA ASN A 341 -20.83 15.56 47.32
C ASN A 341 -21.52 16.87 47.72
N ASP A 342 -22.66 16.72 48.39
CA ASP A 342 -23.50 17.82 48.82
C ASP A 342 -22.98 18.44 50.13
N ASN A 343 -22.80 19.76 50.10
CA ASN A 343 -22.39 20.60 51.22
C ASN A 343 -23.18 21.93 51.24
N ASP A 344 -24.34 21.97 50.59
CA ASP A 344 -25.19 23.16 50.51
C ASP A 344 -26.16 23.26 51.73
N ASN A 345 -26.98 24.32 51.78
CA ASN A 345 -27.94 24.55 52.88
C ASN A 345 -29.40 24.28 52.46
N TYR A 346 -29.60 23.58 51.36
CA TYR A 346 -30.90 23.14 50.89
C TYR A 346 -31.20 21.72 51.41
N GLU A 347 -32.48 21.34 51.46
CA GLU A 347 -32.87 19.97 51.86
C GLU A 347 -32.69 18.96 50.71
N GLY A 348 -32.69 19.45 49.47
CA GLY A 348 -32.26 18.71 48.29
C GLY A 348 -30.81 19.05 47.94
N ASN A 349 -30.41 18.81 46.69
CA ASN A 349 -29.04 19.04 46.23
C ASN A 349 -29.04 20.07 45.09
N CYS A 350 -28.60 21.30 45.39
CA CYS A 350 -28.52 22.39 44.42
C CYS A 350 -27.55 22.05 43.28
N ALA A 351 -26.42 21.42 43.58
CA ALA A 351 -25.41 21.07 42.58
C ALA A 351 -25.92 20.01 41.58
N GLU A 352 -26.77 19.09 42.04
CA GLU A 352 -27.46 18.12 41.17
C GLU A 352 -28.56 18.77 40.32
N GLN A 353 -29.41 19.61 40.93
CA GLN A 353 -30.50 20.28 40.22
C GLN A 353 -30.01 21.25 39.14
N ASP A 354 -28.96 22.02 39.45
CA ASP A 354 -28.40 23.02 38.54
C ASP A 354 -27.30 22.44 37.63
N GLY A 355 -26.96 21.17 37.81
CA GLY A 355 -26.01 20.44 36.95
C GLY A 355 -24.61 21.02 36.95
N SER A 356 -24.07 21.38 38.12
CA SER A 356 -22.77 22.05 38.22
C SER A 356 -22.12 21.90 39.60
N GLY A 357 -20.82 22.15 39.68
CA GLY A 357 -20.11 22.32 40.94
C GLY A 357 -19.97 23.80 41.28
N TRP A 358 -20.37 24.20 42.49
CA TRP A 358 -20.30 25.60 42.92
C TRP A 358 -20.31 25.74 44.45
N TRP A 359 -20.08 26.96 44.93
CA TRP A 359 -20.28 27.33 46.34
C TRP A 359 -21.78 27.56 46.61
N MET A 360 -22.55 26.48 46.55
CA MET A 360 -24.00 26.50 46.71
C MET A 360 -24.43 26.83 48.14
N ASN A 361 -25.53 27.56 48.26
CA ASN A 361 -26.25 27.83 49.50
C ASN A 361 -27.67 27.24 49.38
N ARG A 362 -28.66 28.04 48.97
CA ARG A 362 -30.04 27.62 48.66
C ARG A 362 -30.69 28.56 47.60
N CYS A 363 -30.30 28.51 46.33
CA CYS A 363 -29.10 27.83 45.82
C CYS A 363 -27.99 28.84 45.54
N HIS A 364 -28.26 29.87 44.73
CA HIS A 364 -27.23 30.85 44.34
C HIS A 364 -27.85 32.18 43.89
N ALA A 365 -27.00 33.20 43.79
CA ALA A 365 -27.27 34.49 43.16
C ALA A 365 -26.25 34.82 42.04
N GLY A 366 -25.12 34.12 42.01
CA GLY A 366 -24.11 34.24 40.97
C GLY A 366 -23.56 32.86 40.70
N HIS A 367 -23.73 32.37 39.47
CA HIS A 367 -23.46 30.98 39.12
C HIS A 367 -22.72 30.92 37.79
N LEU A 368 -21.40 30.77 37.83
CA LEU A 368 -20.57 30.85 36.62
C LEU A 368 -20.32 29.47 35.96
N ASN A 369 -20.64 28.40 36.69
CA ASN A 369 -20.44 27.02 36.27
C ASN A 369 -21.72 26.36 35.73
N GLY A 370 -22.81 27.12 35.60
CA GLY A 370 -24.07 26.62 35.07
C GLY A 370 -24.02 26.22 33.59
N LYS A 371 -25.14 25.70 33.11
CA LYS A 371 -25.34 25.29 31.72
C LYS A 371 -25.23 26.50 30.78
N TYR A 372 -24.55 26.29 29.65
CA TYR A 372 -24.36 27.34 28.65
C TYR A 372 -25.59 27.47 27.75
N TYR A 373 -26.36 28.54 27.89
CA TYR A 373 -27.52 28.82 27.03
C TYR A 373 -27.20 29.81 25.93
N VAL A 374 -27.20 29.33 24.68
CA VAL A 374 -26.92 30.15 23.50
C VAL A 374 -28.02 31.20 23.30
N GLY A 375 -27.63 32.47 23.16
CA GLY A 375 -28.57 33.59 23.04
C GLY A 375 -29.00 34.20 24.39
N GLY A 376 -28.61 33.57 25.50
CA GLY A 376 -28.72 34.10 26.86
C GLY A 376 -30.07 33.90 27.51
N VAL A 377 -31.16 34.24 26.84
CA VAL A 377 -32.51 34.05 27.39
C VAL A 377 -32.89 32.57 27.35
N TYR A 378 -33.33 32.02 28.49
CA TYR A 378 -33.82 30.65 28.63
C TYR A 378 -34.99 30.62 29.61
N THR A 379 -35.80 29.54 29.59
CA THR A 379 -36.96 29.41 30.48
C THR A 379 -36.85 28.21 31.43
N SER A 380 -37.80 28.08 32.35
CA SER A 380 -37.94 26.92 33.24
C SER A 380 -38.07 25.61 32.48
N GLU A 381 -38.73 25.62 31.31
CA GLU A 381 -38.85 24.44 30.45
C GLU A 381 -37.49 24.04 29.85
N ASP A 382 -36.67 25.00 29.45
CA ASP A 382 -35.32 24.74 28.90
C ASP A 382 -34.34 24.20 29.95
N ALA A 383 -34.57 24.56 31.23
CA ALA A 383 -33.78 24.14 32.37
C ALA A 383 -33.95 22.66 32.74
N GLY A 384 -35.00 22.00 32.22
CA GLY A 384 -35.26 20.59 32.42
C GLY A 384 -36.19 20.30 33.60
N PRO A 385 -36.21 19.05 34.11
CA PRO A 385 -37.26 18.57 35.03
C PRO A 385 -37.33 19.34 36.35
N SER A 386 -36.22 19.88 36.83
CA SER A 386 -36.14 20.68 38.06
C SER A 386 -36.85 22.03 37.91
N GLY A 387 -36.86 22.61 36.71
CA GLY A 387 -37.53 23.87 36.40
C GLY A 387 -36.91 25.14 37.01
N PHE A 388 -35.73 25.05 37.64
CA PHE A 388 -35.03 26.17 38.27
C PHE A 388 -33.95 26.77 37.38
N ASP A 389 -33.52 28.00 37.68
CA ASP A 389 -32.48 28.72 36.96
C ASP A 389 -31.10 28.05 37.13
N ASN A 390 -30.60 27.44 36.05
CA ASN A 390 -29.33 26.69 36.03
C ASN A 390 -28.32 27.20 34.98
N GLY A 391 -28.52 28.41 34.45
CA GLY A 391 -27.64 29.04 33.47
C GLY A 391 -26.39 29.69 34.08
N ILE A 392 -25.58 30.34 33.25
CA ILE A 392 -24.45 31.15 33.72
C ILE A 392 -24.99 32.50 34.19
N ILE A 393 -25.42 32.64 35.44
CA ILE A 393 -26.16 33.83 35.91
C ILE A 393 -25.35 34.74 36.83
N TRP A 394 -25.77 36.01 36.90
CA TRP A 394 -25.24 36.99 37.86
C TRP A 394 -26.33 38.01 38.21
N ALA A 395 -27.07 37.74 39.29
CA ALA A 395 -28.35 38.39 39.61
C ALA A 395 -28.27 39.91 39.79
N THR A 396 -27.13 40.43 40.26
CA THR A 396 -26.91 41.87 40.42
C THR A 396 -26.68 42.62 39.11
N TRP A 397 -26.58 41.90 37.98
CA TRP A 397 -26.36 42.50 36.66
C TRP A 397 -27.43 42.14 35.63
N ARG A 398 -27.88 40.89 35.60
CA ARG A 398 -28.96 40.40 34.72
C ARG A 398 -29.89 39.50 35.52
N ASP A 399 -31.12 39.36 35.04
CA ASP A 399 -32.12 38.47 35.63
C ASP A 399 -31.65 37.00 35.60
N ARG A 400 -32.20 36.17 36.51
CA ARG A 400 -31.85 34.75 36.64
C ARG A 400 -32.13 33.92 35.37
N TRP A 401 -33.04 34.38 34.51
CA TRP A 401 -33.34 33.75 33.21
C TRP A 401 -32.46 34.27 32.06
N TYR A 402 -31.32 34.91 32.38
CA TYR A 402 -30.33 35.39 31.41
C TYR A 402 -28.94 34.80 31.69
N SER A 403 -28.51 33.87 30.85
CA SER A 403 -27.17 33.27 30.87
C SER A 403 -26.16 34.15 30.14
N MET A 404 -25.00 34.38 30.77
CA MET A 404 -23.89 35.13 30.16
C MET A 404 -23.30 34.39 28.96
N LYS A 405 -22.77 35.17 28.01
CA LYS A 405 -22.05 34.65 26.84
C LYS A 405 -20.62 34.28 27.19
N LYS A 406 -19.94 35.10 28.00
CA LYS A 406 -18.61 34.77 28.52
C LYS A 406 -18.52 35.03 30.01
N SER A 407 -17.74 34.22 30.69
CA SER A 407 -17.33 34.46 32.06
C SER A 407 -15.86 34.10 32.25
N ALA A 408 -15.20 34.82 33.14
CA ALA A 408 -13.85 34.49 33.57
C ALA A 408 -13.69 34.82 35.04
N MET A 409 -13.09 33.89 35.78
CA MET A 409 -12.61 34.13 37.15
C MET A 409 -11.09 34.19 37.09
N LYS A 410 -10.48 35.28 37.56
CA LYS A 410 -9.03 35.41 37.60
C LYS A 410 -8.55 36.10 38.87
N ILE A 411 -7.37 35.72 39.33
CA ILE A 411 -6.80 36.25 40.57
C ILE A 411 -5.46 36.93 40.33
N ILE A 412 -5.18 37.91 41.18
CA ILE A 412 -3.91 38.63 41.24
C ILE A 412 -3.58 38.96 42.71
N PRO A 413 -2.30 39.04 43.11
CA PRO A 413 -1.96 39.53 44.44
C PRO A 413 -2.56 40.92 44.72
N PHE A 414 -3.20 41.08 45.87
CA PHE A 414 -4.00 42.26 46.25
C PHE A 414 -3.21 43.58 46.14
N ASN A 415 -1.92 43.55 46.45
CA ASN A 415 -1.03 44.72 46.39
C ASN A 415 -0.82 45.27 44.96
N ARG A 416 -1.23 44.55 43.91
CA ARG A 416 -1.14 45.03 42.52
C ARG A 416 -2.31 45.95 42.13
N LEU A 417 -3.49 45.78 42.73
CA LEU A 417 -4.67 46.58 42.38
C LEU A 417 -4.60 48.02 42.92
N SER A 418 -3.87 48.24 44.02
CA SER A 418 -3.74 49.58 44.61
C SER A 418 -2.82 50.52 43.83
N VAL A 419 -2.05 50.04 42.86
CA VAL A 419 -1.03 50.84 42.17
C VAL A 419 -1.59 51.58 40.95
N ASP A 420 -2.69 51.13 40.35
CA ASP A 420 -3.20 51.65 39.06
C ASP A 420 -4.46 52.53 39.14
N GLY A 421 -4.93 53.00 40.32
CA GLY A 421 -6.25 53.65 40.35
C GLY A 421 -6.74 54.50 41.52
N GLN A 422 -5.91 54.95 42.46
CA GLN A 422 -6.35 55.96 43.44
C GLN A 422 -5.37 57.14 43.55
N GLN A 423 -5.38 57.99 42.52
CA GLN A 423 -4.94 59.38 42.61
C GLN A 423 -6.09 60.38 42.42
N HIS A 424 -7.34 59.97 42.71
CA HIS A 424 -8.46 60.90 42.82
C HIS A 424 -9.15 60.80 44.19
N ASN A 425 -9.07 61.92 44.92
CA ASN A 425 -9.87 62.32 46.07
C ASN A 425 -9.68 61.58 47.41
N LEU A 426 -8.48 61.69 47.98
CA LEU A 426 -8.32 61.86 49.42
C LEU A 426 -7.81 63.29 49.70
N GLY A 427 -8.66 64.26 49.40
CA GLY A 427 -8.46 65.68 49.69
C GLY A 427 -9.75 66.25 50.26
N ASN A 428 -9.85 66.25 51.59
CA ASN A 428 -10.64 67.12 52.48
C ASN A 428 -11.25 66.36 53.66
N VAL A 429 -10.39 66.03 54.64
CA VAL A 429 -10.84 65.95 56.03
C VAL A 429 -11.03 67.39 56.51
N LYS A 430 -12.28 67.87 56.55
CA LYS A 430 -12.61 69.09 57.30
C LYS A 430 -12.60 68.74 58.79
N GLN A 431 -11.72 69.40 59.53
CA GLN A 431 -11.92 69.66 60.95
C GLN A 431 -13.22 70.45 61.14
N VAL A 432 -14.12 69.93 61.97
CA VAL A 432 -14.94 70.70 62.92
C VAL A 432 -15.04 69.88 64.20
#